data_AF-A0A9P3JLY2-F1
#
_entry.id   AF-A0A9P3JLY2-F1
#
_cell.length_a   1.000
_cell.length_b   1.000
_cell.length_c   1.000
_cell.angle_alpha   90.00
_cell.angle_beta   90.00
_cell.angle_gamma   90.00
#
_symmetry.space_group_name_H-M   'P 1'
#
loop_
_entity.id
_entity.type
_entity.pdbx_description
1 polymer ?
#
loop_
_entity_poly.entity_id
_entity_poly.type
_entity_poly.pdbx_seq_one_letter_code
_entity_poly.pdbx_strand_id
1 'polypeptide(L)'
;MAAAAAGRAAWFDAHCHLQDPRIAARAGRIVEEAAEAGVKWIVCNGTHEGDWDAVSAIAAAHPCIIPSFGLHPWYIQSRSPHWLQHLERRLMDHPHAAMGEAGLHRCKKGGSSSSNREGAPLEEQVWVMCEQLQLARRLRRPIALHCVQAHGHMLKALQQHGPFPAGVILHSFSGPPDVVSALVALNVFFSFSLLSTSSPPHKLAQLLKQVPPDRLLLETDAPDGLPAARRRRTEGRRREAHSEVPQREDGGKGERGRVEGGGRRKERGRGEREGGGEGAEKGREEGGDAERGCCVREERDSHGLREGGDRTRGRQEGGEERAEERGEERGEERWERGGAEGEIEGSDDGRSLNTPANIRLVCETIAGSMGRSDEAVAEAAFANAVRLFSFPGSCVRAHKDQDT
;
A
#
# COMPACT_ATOMS: atom_id res chain seq x y z
N MET A 1 3.79 46.86 2.40
CA MET A 1 2.85 45.83 2.88
C MET A 1 2.57 44.83 1.76
N ALA A 2 3.56 44.01 1.41
CA ALA A 2 3.35 42.82 0.60
C ALA A 2 3.76 41.65 1.49
N ALA A 3 2.79 41.15 2.26
CA ALA A 3 2.97 39.89 2.94
C ALA A 3 3.19 38.84 1.85
N ALA A 4 4.39 38.24 1.83
CA ALA A 4 4.67 37.09 1.01
C ALA A 4 3.54 36.07 1.23
N ALA A 5 2.81 35.75 0.17
CA ALA A 5 1.93 34.60 0.17
C ALA A 5 2.83 33.39 0.44
N ALA A 6 2.85 32.91 1.68
CA ALA A 6 3.50 31.65 2.02
C ALA A 6 2.91 30.59 1.08
N GLY A 7 3.72 30.14 0.12
CA GLY A 7 3.29 29.18 -0.87
C GLY A 7 2.75 27.95 -0.16
N ARG A 8 1.49 27.59 -0.42
CA ARG A 8 0.93 26.34 0.12
C ARG A 8 1.83 25.19 -0.32
N ALA A 9 2.30 24.38 0.63
CA ALA A 9 3.12 23.22 0.35
C ALA A 9 2.43 22.34 -0.73
N ALA A 10 3.17 21.99 -1.77
CA ALA A 10 2.71 21.04 -2.78
C ALA A 10 2.93 19.63 -2.26
N TRP A 11 1.91 18.77 -2.41
CA TRP A 11 1.99 17.38 -1.93
C TRP A 11 2.08 16.39 -3.08
N PHE A 12 2.78 15.30 -2.82
CA PHE A 12 2.83 14.12 -3.67
C PHE A 12 2.44 12.93 -2.80
N ASP A 13 1.32 12.30 -3.11
CA ASP A 13 0.91 11.06 -2.43
C ASP A 13 1.50 9.88 -3.19
N ALA A 14 2.57 9.30 -2.64
CA ALA A 14 3.33 8.25 -3.31
C ALA A 14 2.61 6.88 -3.33
N HIS A 15 1.51 6.71 -2.58
CA HIS A 15 0.80 5.43 -2.51
C HIS A 15 -0.63 5.56 -1.99
N CYS A 16 -1.60 5.16 -2.81
CA CYS A 16 -2.99 4.94 -2.39
C CYS A 16 -3.70 3.91 -3.29
N HIS A 17 -4.94 3.57 -2.94
CA HIS A 17 -5.80 2.60 -3.61
C HIS A 17 -7.18 3.20 -3.95
N LEU A 18 -7.23 4.12 -4.91
CA LEU A 18 -8.51 4.76 -5.31
C LEU A 18 -9.48 3.79 -5.99
N GLN A 19 -8.98 2.67 -6.55
CA GLN A 19 -9.79 1.62 -7.14
C GLN A 19 -10.46 0.70 -6.10
N ASP A 20 -10.15 0.85 -4.81
CA ASP A 20 -10.73 0.04 -3.76
C ASP A 20 -12.28 0.18 -3.77
N PRO A 21 -13.04 -0.93 -3.80
CA PRO A 21 -14.50 -0.89 -3.90
C PRO A 21 -15.19 -0.03 -2.85
N ARG A 22 -14.58 0.15 -1.66
CA ARG A 22 -15.11 1.00 -0.58
C ARG A 22 -15.15 2.48 -0.94
N ILE A 23 -14.30 2.93 -1.86
CA ILE A 23 -14.21 4.33 -2.28
C ILE A 23 -14.29 4.56 -3.79
N ALA A 24 -14.27 3.51 -4.62
CA ALA A 24 -14.22 3.60 -6.08
C ALA A 24 -15.31 4.51 -6.67
N ALA A 25 -16.56 4.39 -6.18
CA ALA A 25 -17.67 5.22 -6.62
C ALA A 25 -17.48 6.72 -6.33
N ARG A 26 -16.59 7.07 -5.40
CA ARG A 26 -16.26 8.44 -4.99
C ARG A 26 -14.87 8.88 -5.44
N ALA A 27 -14.14 8.05 -6.20
CA ALA A 27 -12.75 8.30 -6.56
C ALA A 27 -12.54 9.69 -7.20
N GLY A 28 -13.38 10.09 -8.17
CA GLY A 28 -13.26 11.39 -8.83
C GLY A 28 -13.38 12.57 -7.86
N ARG A 29 -14.38 12.54 -6.97
CA ARG A 29 -14.54 13.56 -5.92
C ARG A 29 -13.38 13.57 -4.93
N ILE A 30 -12.85 12.39 -4.57
CA ILE A 30 -11.68 12.28 -3.67
C ILE A 30 -10.45 12.93 -4.31
N VAL A 31 -10.26 12.79 -5.62
CA VAL A 31 -9.17 13.42 -6.37
C VAL A 31 -9.32 14.95 -6.39
N GLU A 32 -10.53 15.46 -6.59
CA GLU A 32 -10.83 16.90 -6.51
C GLU A 32 -10.53 17.47 -5.12
N GLU A 33 -11.01 16.83 -4.06
CA GLU A 33 -10.75 17.22 -2.67
C GLU A 33 -9.24 17.19 -2.34
N ALA A 34 -8.50 16.22 -2.89
CA ALA A 34 -7.05 16.16 -2.76
C ALA A 34 -6.34 17.32 -3.47
N ALA A 35 -6.79 17.68 -4.68
CA ALA A 35 -6.25 18.81 -5.42
C ALA A 35 -6.47 20.14 -4.68
N GLU A 36 -7.65 20.35 -4.08
CA GLU A 36 -7.96 21.50 -3.22
C GLU A 36 -7.06 21.56 -1.98
N ALA A 37 -6.68 20.40 -1.44
CA ALA A 37 -5.73 20.27 -0.33
C ALA A 37 -4.26 20.51 -0.75
N GLY A 38 -3.98 20.73 -2.04
CA GLY A 38 -2.65 21.00 -2.58
C GLY A 38 -1.89 19.75 -3.07
N VAL A 39 -2.55 18.60 -3.16
CA VAL A 39 -1.97 17.38 -3.74
C VAL A 39 -1.86 17.54 -5.25
N LYS A 40 -0.63 17.45 -5.77
CA LYS A 40 -0.32 17.62 -7.20
C LYS A 40 -0.29 16.30 -7.95
N TRP A 41 0.18 15.25 -7.29
CA TRP A 41 0.34 13.93 -7.87
C TRP A 41 -0.08 12.87 -6.85
N ILE A 42 -0.74 11.83 -7.35
CA ILE A 42 -1.18 10.69 -6.56
C ILE A 42 -0.82 9.42 -7.34
N VAL A 43 -0.19 8.46 -6.68
CA VAL A 43 0.06 7.14 -7.27
C VAL A 43 -1.08 6.21 -6.83
N CYS A 44 -1.83 5.70 -7.81
CA CYS A 44 -2.91 4.75 -7.58
C CYS A 44 -2.40 3.33 -7.87
N ASN A 45 -2.24 2.51 -6.84
CA ASN A 45 -1.65 1.18 -6.94
C ASN A 45 -2.71 0.11 -7.11
N GLY A 46 -2.68 -0.56 -8.27
CA GLY A 46 -3.37 -1.83 -8.47
C GLY A 46 -2.73 -2.94 -7.65
N THR A 47 -3.54 -3.94 -7.31
CA THR A 47 -3.13 -5.05 -6.45
C THR A 47 -3.17 -6.39 -7.14
N HIS A 48 -3.94 -6.54 -8.23
CA HIS A 48 -4.10 -7.78 -8.97
C HIS A 48 -4.71 -7.54 -10.35
N GLU A 49 -4.67 -8.54 -11.23
CA GLU A 49 -5.16 -8.44 -12.62
C GLU A 49 -6.58 -7.88 -12.75
N GLY A 50 -7.45 -8.17 -11.78
CA GLY A 50 -8.85 -7.76 -11.78
C GLY A 50 -9.11 -6.28 -11.46
N ASP A 51 -8.13 -5.55 -10.90
CA ASP A 51 -8.31 -4.12 -10.55
C ASP A 51 -7.54 -3.15 -11.45
N TRP A 52 -6.68 -3.65 -12.34
CA TRP A 52 -5.86 -2.82 -13.22
C TRP A 52 -6.67 -1.97 -14.21
N ASP A 53 -7.82 -2.46 -14.69
CA ASP A 53 -8.70 -1.68 -15.56
C ASP A 53 -9.30 -0.47 -14.82
N ALA A 54 -9.71 -0.66 -13.57
CA ALA A 54 -10.21 0.43 -12.73
C ALA A 54 -9.12 1.48 -12.46
N VAL A 55 -7.89 1.04 -12.15
CA VAL A 55 -6.73 1.93 -11.97
C VAL A 55 -6.45 2.72 -13.26
N SER A 56 -6.47 2.05 -14.41
CA SER A 56 -6.25 2.68 -15.73
C SER A 56 -7.34 3.71 -16.05
N ALA A 57 -8.60 3.39 -15.76
CA ALA A 57 -9.73 4.28 -15.98
C ALA A 57 -9.66 5.53 -15.09
N ILE A 58 -9.30 5.38 -13.81
CA ILE A 58 -9.09 6.51 -12.89
C ILE A 58 -7.95 7.40 -13.40
N ALA A 59 -6.84 6.81 -13.86
CA ALA A 59 -5.71 7.56 -14.41
C ALA A 59 -6.06 8.31 -15.70
N ALA A 60 -6.86 7.70 -16.58
CA ALA A 60 -7.32 8.34 -17.81
C ALA A 60 -8.27 9.53 -17.53
N ALA A 61 -9.10 9.44 -16.48
CA ALA A 61 -10.01 10.51 -16.09
C ALA A 61 -9.30 11.69 -15.38
N HIS A 62 -8.16 11.44 -14.73
CA HIS A 62 -7.48 12.42 -13.88
C HIS A 62 -5.97 12.46 -14.15
N PRO A 63 -5.47 13.47 -14.89
CA PRO A 63 -4.05 13.56 -15.28
C PRO A 63 -3.02 13.63 -14.14
N CYS A 64 -3.45 13.98 -12.92
CA CYS A 64 -2.60 13.98 -11.73
C CYS A 64 -2.38 12.58 -11.11
N ILE A 65 -3.07 11.56 -11.64
CA ILE A 65 -2.93 10.18 -11.18
C ILE A 65 -1.86 9.48 -12.00
N ILE A 66 -0.93 8.83 -11.29
CA ILE A 66 0.05 7.92 -11.85
C ILE A 66 -0.48 6.51 -11.58
N PRO A 67 -0.90 5.75 -12.60
CA PRO A 67 -1.30 4.36 -12.41
C PRO A 67 -0.07 3.54 -12.05
N SER A 68 -0.25 2.55 -11.19
CA SER A 68 0.80 1.60 -10.82
C SER A 68 0.21 0.20 -10.86
N PHE A 69 0.90 -0.71 -11.54
CA PHE A 69 0.42 -2.09 -11.74
C PHE A 69 1.39 -3.11 -11.16
N GLY A 70 0.83 -4.08 -10.45
CA GLY A 70 1.56 -5.15 -9.81
C GLY A 70 0.63 -6.22 -9.26
N LEU A 71 1.24 -7.31 -8.81
CA LEU A 71 0.58 -8.42 -8.15
C LEU A 71 1.00 -8.45 -6.68
N HIS A 72 0.08 -8.05 -5.81
CA HIS A 72 0.26 -7.98 -4.37
C HIS A 72 0.27 -9.38 -3.74
N PRO A 73 1.07 -9.65 -2.69
CA PRO A 73 1.17 -10.98 -2.06
C PRO A 73 -0.15 -11.63 -1.65
N TRP A 74 -1.19 -10.85 -1.36
CA TRP A 74 -2.53 -11.38 -1.04
C TRP A 74 -3.24 -12.07 -2.21
N TYR A 75 -2.89 -11.72 -3.45
CA TYR A 75 -3.57 -12.21 -4.65
C TYR A 75 -2.72 -13.21 -5.44
N ILE A 76 -1.57 -13.62 -4.90
CA ILE A 76 -0.67 -14.57 -5.56
C ILE A 76 -1.39 -15.90 -5.83
N GLN A 77 -2.16 -16.42 -4.88
CA GLN A 77 -2.87 -17.69 -5.09
C GLN A 77 -3.96 -17.63 -6.17
N SER A 78 -4.54 -16.45 -6.41
CA SER A 78 -5.61 -16.24 -7.39
C SER A 78 -5.11 -15.72 -8.74
N ARG A 79 -3.78 -15.63 -8.93
CA ARG A 79 -3.18 -15.12 -10.18
C ARG A 79 -3.46 -16.07 -11.34
N SER A 80 -3.60 -15.52 -12.54
CA SER A 80 -3.69 -16.33 -13.76
C SER A 80 -2.35 -17.01 -14.08
N PRO A 81 -2.32 -18.10 -14.86
CA PRO A 81 -1.06 -18.70 -15.32
C PRO A 81 -0.17 -17.75 -16.16
N HIS A 82 -0.77 -16.70 -16.72
CA HIS A 82 -0.13 -15.72 -17.60
C HIS A 82 0.02 -14.33 -16.95
N TRP A 83 -0.09 -14.24 -15.63
CA TRP A 83 -0.11 -12.99 -14.87
C TRP A 83 1.07 -12.06 -15.19
N LEU A 84 2.27 -12.62 -15.40
CA LEU A 84 3.47 -11.84 -15.70
C LEU A 84 3.42 -11.25 -17.10
N GLN A 85 2.95 -12.02 -18.09
CA GLN A 85 2.76 -11.53 -19.45
C GLN A 85 1.66 -10.46 -19.50
N HIS A 86 0.58 -10.64 -18.74
CA HIS A 86 -0.49 -9.63 -18.62
C HIS A 86 0.03 -8.34 -18.00
N LEU A 87 0.82 -8.44 -16.92
CA LEU A 87 1.46 -7.29 -16.29
C LEU A 87 2.39 -6.54 -17.25
N GLU A 88 3.25 -7.26 -17.96
CA GLU A 88 4.15 -6.66 -18.94
C GLU A 88 3.38 -5.95 -20.04
N ARG A 89 2.36 -6.59 -20.62
CA ARG A 89 1.51 -5.98 -21.65
C ARG A 89 0.83 -4.72 -21.14
N ARG A 90 0.25 -4.77 -19.94
CA ARG A 90 -0.38 -3.60 -19.31
C ARG A 90 0.61 -2.45 -19.15
N LEU A 91 1.84 -2.72 -18.72
CA LEU A 91 2.86 -1.68 -18.59
C LEU A 91 3.25 -1.11 -19.95
N MET A 92 3.37 -1.92 -21.00
CA MET A 92 3.64 -1.44 -22.36
C MET A 92 2.52 -0.54 -22.88
N ASP A 93 1.26 -0.89 -22.63
CA ASP A 93 0.08 -0.11 -23.01
C ASP A 93 -0.04 1.21 -22.23
N HIS A 94 0.57 1.29 -21.05
CA HIS A 94 0.62 2.49 -20.20
C HIS A 94 2.07 2.93 -19.90
N PRO A 95 2.74 3.64 -20.82
CA PRO A 95 4.14 4.07 -20.66
C PRO A 95 4.43 4.91 -19.41
N HIS A 96 3.44 5.63 -18.90
CA HIS A 96 3.54 6.48 -17.71
C HIS A 96 3.27 5.74 -16.39
N ALA A 97 2.90 4.46 -16.44
CA ALA A 97 2.59 3.70 -15.24
C ALA A 97 3.85 3.31 -14.46
N ALA A 98 3.80 3.44 -13.13
CA ALA A 98 4.78 2.83 -12.23
C ALA A 98 4.48 1.32 -12.08
N MET A 99 5.32 0.62 -11.30
CA MET A 99 5.08 -0.77 -10.93
C MET A 99 4.75 -0.91 -9.44
N GLY A 100 3.96 -1.94 -9.12
CA GLY A 100 3.46 -2.21 -7.79
C GLY A 100 1.93 -2.17 -7.71
N GLU A 101 1.33 -2.69 -6.65
CA GLU A 101 2.00 -3.15 -5.44
C GLU A 101 2.46 -4.61 -5.56
N ALA A 102 3.74 -4.86 -5.29
CA ALA A 102 4.33 -6.20 -5.19
C ALA A 102 4.89 -6.40 -3.78
N GLY A 103 5.34 -7.61 -3.40
CA GLY A 103 6.10 -7.77 -2.15
C GLY A 103 5.74 -8.99 -1.32
N LEU A 104 5.93 -8.87 0.00
CA LEU A 104 5.85 -9.98 0.95
C LEU A 104 4.90 -9.66 2.11
N HIS A 105 3.98 -10.58 2.41
CA HIS A 105 3.08 -10.50 3.55
C HIS A 105 3.12 -11.82 4.33
N ARG A 106 3.87 -11.85 5.44
CA ARG A 106 3.90 -13.02 6.33
C ARG A 106 2.68 -12.98 7.26
N CYS A 107 1.65 -13.76 6.93
CA CYS A 107 0.51 -13.97 7.83
C CYS A 107 0.97 -14.70 9.11
N LYS A 108 0.47 -14.27 10.27
CA LYS A 108 0.69 -14.99 11.53
C LYS A 108 -0.17 -16.25 11.53
N LYS A 109 0.45 -17.43 11.67
CA LYS A 109 -0.29 -18.66 12.00
C LYS A 109 -0.95 -18.47 13.37
N GLY A 110 -2.29 -18.58 13.43
CA GLY A 110 -3.06 -18.56 14.68
C GLY A 110 -3.27 -17.19 15.35
N GLY A 111 -3.06 -16.07 14.64
CA GLY A 111 -3.30 -14.72 15.17
C GLY A 111 -4.57 -14.07 14.61
N SER A 112 -5.28 -13.31 15.45
CA SER A 112 -6.40 -12.42 15.09
C SER A 112 -5.94 -11.22 14.25
N SER A 113 -5.39 -11.48 13.06
CA SER A 113 -5.23 -10.45 12.04
C SER A 113 -6.44 -10.53 11.12
N SER A 114 -7.03 -9.38 10.79
CA SER A 114 -8.30 -9.25 10.08
C SER A 114 -8.33 -9.85 8.66
N SER A 115 -7.20 -10.36 8.16
CA SER A 115 -7.13 -11.16 6.95
C SER A 115 -6.99 -12.65 7.30
N ASN A 116 -8.10 -13.33 7.52
CA ASN A 116 -8.17 -14.79 7.66
C ASN A 116 -7.94 -15.52 6.30
N ARG A 117 -7.15 -14.92 5.39
CA ARG A 117 -6.80 -15.50 4.09
C ARG A 117 -5.57 -16.36 4.28
N GLU A 118 -5.67 -17.61 3.83
CA GLU A 118 -4.51 -18.46 3.63
C GLU A 118 -3.67 -17.83 2.52
N GLY A 119 -2.60 -17.11 2.89
CA GLY A 119 -1.72 -16.46 1.91
C GLY A 119 -0.84 -17.47 1.19
N ALA A 120 -0.30 -17.09 0.02
CA ALA A 120 0.71 -17.90 -0.67
C ALA A 120 1.91 -18.18 0.26
N PRO A 121 2.56 -19.37 0.18
CA PRO A 121 3.80 -19.66 0.88
C PRO A 121 4.85 -18.57 0.65
N LEU A 122 5.66 -18.26 1.66
CA LEU A 122 6.58 -17.13 1.58
C LEU A 122 7.59 -17.28 0.44
N GLU A 123 8.03 -18.50 0.15
CA GLU A 123 8.92 -18.82 -0.96
C GLU A 123 8.31 -18.44 -2.31
N GLU A 124 7.01 -18.69 -2.49
CA GLU A 124 6.27 -18.29 -3.68
C GLU A 124 6.10 -16.76 -3.75
N GLN A 125 5.82 -16.10 -2.61
CA GLN A 125 5.78 -14.64 -2.55
C GLN A 125 7.12 -14.01 -2.96
N VAL A 126 8.24 -14.57 -2.48
CA VAL A 126 9.58 -14.12 -2.87
C VAL A 126 9.82 -14.30 -4.35
N TRP A 127 9.47 -15.46 -4.92
CA TRP A 127 9.62 -15.71 -6.35
C TRP A 127 8.80 -14.71 -7.19
N VAL A 128 7.50 -14.52 -6.89
CA VAL A 128 6.65 -13.55 -7.61
C VAL A 128 7.16 -12.11 -7.47
N MET A 129 7.60 -11.71 -6.27
CA MET A 129 8.21 -10.39 -6.06
C MET A 129 9.47 -10.22 -6.91
N CYS A 130 10.33 -11.23 -6.98
CA CYS A 130 11.55 -11.20 -7.79
C CYS A 130 11.27 -11.10 -9.29
N GLU A 131 10.26 -11.79 -9.81
CA GLU A 131 9.83 -11.66 -11.21
C GLU A 131 9.39 -10.23 -11.54
N GLN A 132 8.61 -9.59 -10.64
CA GLN A 132 8.19 -8.19 -10.81
C GLN A 132 9.37 -7.20 -10.70
N LEU A 133 10.33 -7.45 -9.79
CA LEU A 133 11.56 -6.65 -9.69
C LEU A 133 12.41 -6.72 -10.96
N GLN A 134 12.53 -7.91 -11.55
CA GLN A 134 13.25 -8.10 -12.81
C GLN A 134 12.55 -7.38 -13.96
N LEU A 135 11.22 -7.45 -14.03
CA LEU A 135 10.42 -6.71 -15.01
C LEU A 135 10.58 -5.19 -14.85
N ALA A 136 10.50 -4.67 -13.62
CA ALA A 136 10.70 -3.25 -13.33
C ALA A 136 12.08 -2.76 -13.77
N ARG A 137 13.12 -3.55 -13.53
CA ARG A 137 14.48 -3.25 -13.99
C ARG A 137 14.58 -3.23 -15.51
N ARG A 138 13.97 -4.21 -16.19
CA ARG A 138 13.96 -4.30 -17.66
C ARG A 138 13.24 -3.11 -18.30
N LEU A 139 12.11 -2.70 -17.72
CA LEU A 139 11.32 -1.56 -18.19
C LEU A 139 11.79 -0.20 -17.66
N ARG A 140 12.80 -0.18 -16.77
CA ARG A 140 13.33 1.02 -16.10
C ARG A 140 12.25 1.82 -15.37
N ARG A 141 11.37 1.13 -14.65
CA ARG A 141 10.27 1.72 -13.88
C ARG A 141 10.52 1.61 -12.38
N PRO A 142 10.13 2.62 -11.58
CA PRO A 142 10.10 2.47 -10.13
C PRO A 142 9.07 1.42 -9.74
N ILE A 143 9.34 0.69 -8.66
CA ILE A 143 8.44 -0.35 -8.14
C ILE A 143 8.14 -0.17 -6.65
N ALA A 144 6.86 -0.17 -6.28
CA ALA A 144 6.40 -0.17 -4.90
C ALA A 144 6.31 -1.59 -4.32
N LEU A 145 6.93 -1.77 -3.15
CA LEU A 145 7.01 -3.04 -2.43
C LEU A 145 6.35 -2.96 -1.06
N HIS A 146 5.40 -3.86 -0.85
CA HIS A 146 4.78 -4.21 0.42
C HIS A 146 5.68 -5.14 1.21
N CYS A 147 5.82 -4.90 2.51
CA CYS A 147 6.56 -5.81 3.37
C CYS A 147 6.02 -5.84 4.80
N VAL A 148 5.35 -6.94 5.14
CA VAL A 148 4.89 -7.21 6.52
C VAL A 148 5.62 -8.42 7.08
N GLN A 149 6.38 -8.18 8.15
CA GLN A 149 7.11 -9.20 8.91
C GLN A 149 8.05 -10.10 8.07
N ALA A 150 8.53 -9.61 6.92
CA ALA A 150 9.38 -10.35 5.99
C ALA A 150 10.61 -9.57 5.50
N HIS A 151 10.99 -8.49 6.19
CA HIS A 151 12.05 -7.54 5.77
C HIS A 151 13.40 -8.21 5.46
N GLY A 152 13.79 -9.25 6.20
CA GLY A 152 15.04 -9.99 5.93
C GLY A 152 15.02 -10.75 4.60
N HIS A 153 13.87 -11.31 4.20
CA HIS A 153 13.73 -12.00 2.92
C HIS A 153 13.74 -10.99 1.77
N MET A 154 13.03 -9.88 1.96
CA MET A 154 13.01 -8.76 1.01
C MET A 154 14.41 -8.17 0.81
N LEU A 155 15.15 -7.86 1.89
CA LEU A 155 16.50 -7.31 1.78
C LEU A 155 17.43 -8.26 1.02
N LYS A 156 17.40 -9.56 1.34
CA LYS A 156 18.19 -10.58 0.65
C LYS A 156 17.89 -10.60 -0.85
N ALA A 157 16.60 -10.60 -1.22
CA ALA A 157 16.18 -10.56 -2.62
C ALA A 157 16.64 -9.27 -3.33
N LEU A 158 16.48 -8.10 -2.70
CA LEU A 158 16.92 -6.83 -3.26
C LEU A 158 18.45 -6.78 -3.47
N GLN A 159 19.24 -7.33 -2.54
CA GLN A 159 20.69 -7.43 -2.69
C GLN A 159 21.10 -8.38 -3.82
N GLN A 160 20.36 -9.47 -4.03
CA GLN A 160 20.64 -10.44 -5.09
C GLN A 160 20.27 -9.94 -6.49
N HIS A 161 19.19 -9.17 -6.62
CA HIS A 161 18.66 -8.73 -7.92
C HIS A 161 18.97 -7.26 -8.26
N GLY A 162 19.50 -6.48 -7.31
CA GLY A 162 19.90 -5.10 -7.54
C GLY A 162 21.12 -4.95 -8.46
N PRO A 163 21.52 -3.71 -8.79
CA PRO A 163 20.89 -2.45 -8.37
C PRO A 163 19.57 -2.15 -9.13
N PHE A 164 18.79 -1.20 -8.60
CA PHE A 164 17.53 -0.74 -9.20
C PHE A 164 17.62 0.75 -9.60
N PRO A 165 18.12 1.07 -10.81
CA PRO A 165 18.38 2.45 -11.21
C PRO A 165 17.13 3.36 -11.20
N ALA A 166 15.97 2.81 -11.53
CA ALA A 166 14.69 3.54 -11.50
C ALA A 166 14.12 3.70 -10.08
N GLY A 167 14.70 3.02 -9.09
CA GLY A 167 14.31 3.09 -7.69
C GLY A 167 13.30 2.03 -7.26
N VAL A 168 13.28 1.78 -5.96
CA VAL A 168 12.31 0.90 -5.28
C VAL A 168 11.69 1.70 -4.16
N ILE A 169 10.38 1.60 -3.97
CA ILE A 169 9.66 2.25 -2.87
C ILE A 169 9.31 1.15 -1.88
N LEU A 170 9.76 1.27 -0.64
CA LEU A 170 9.17 0.50 0.45
C LEU A 170 8.00 1.31 1.00
N HIS A 171 6.79 0.93 0.61
CA HIS A 171 5.60 1.64 1.05
C HIS A 171 5.26 1.27 2.48
N SER A 172 4.64 2.22 3.18
CA SER A 172 4.23 2.17 4.58
C SER A 172 5.31 1.56 5.48
N PHE A 173 6.56 2.03 5.32
CA PHE A 173 7.73 1.37 5.89
C PHE A 173 7.68 1.34 7.42
N SER A 174 7.74 0.13 7.97
CA SER A 174 7.72 -0.15 9.42
C SER A 174 8.80 -1.16 9.81
N GLY A 175 9.84 -1.26 8.98
CA GLY A 175 10.93 -2.21 9.16
C GLY A 175 11.96 -1.79 10.22
N PRO A 176 12.94 -2.68 10.48
CA PRO A 176 14.05 -2.38 11.37
C PRO A 176 14.90 -1.17 10.91
N PRO A 177 15.35 -0.28 11.80
CA PRO A 177 16.17 0.88 11.39
C PRO A 177 17.56 0.51 10.84
N ASP A 178 18.13 -0.61 11.27
CA ASP A 178 19.48 -1.08 10.89
C ASP A 178 19.58 -1.51 9.41
N VAL A 179 18.47 -1.91 8.78
CA VAL A 179 18.46 -2.28 7.36
C VAL A 179 18.45 -1.07 6.41
N VAL A 180 18.17 0.13 6.90
CA VAL A 180 17.95 1.33 6.07
C VAL A 180 19.18 1.67 5.22
N SER A 181 20.38 1.65 5.81
CA SER A 181 21.61 1.97 5.08
C SER A 181 21.86 1.01 3.90
N ALA A 182 21.65 -0.29 4.13
CA ALA A 182 21.79 -1.30 3.08
C ALA A 182 20.77 -1.12 1.95
N LEU A 183 19.54 -0.71 2.29
CA LEU A 183 18.49 -0.43 1.31
C LEU A 183 18.77 0.85 0.52
N VAL A 184 19.28 1.91 1.15
CA VAL A 184 19.67 3.16 0.47
C VAL A 184 20.73 2.90 -0.61
N ALA A 185 21.70 2.02 -0.32
CA ALA A 185 22.72 1.62 -1.30
C ALA A 185 22.15 0.94 -2.56
N LEU A 186 20.93 0.40 -2.47
CA LEU A 186 20.19 -0.22 -3.57
C LEU A 186 19.21 0.75 -4.27
N ASN A 187 19.30 2.05 -3.98
CA ASN A 187 18.41 3.10 -4.50
C ASN A 187 16.95 2.96 -4.02
N VAL A 188 16.77 2.49 -2.78
CA VAL A 188 15.46 2.39 -2.13
C VAL A 188 15.03 3.72 -1.52
N PHE A 189 13.75 4.03 -1.64
CA PHE A 189 13.03 5.12 -1.00
C PHE A 189 12.04 4.56 0.03
N PHE A 190 11.72 5.36 1.03
CA PHE A 190 10.86 4.96 2.15
C PHE A 190 9.69 5.93 2.22
N SER A 191 8.49 5.43 1.95
CA SER A 191 7.27 6.18 2.23
C SER A 191 6.67 5.76 3.56
N PHE A 192 6.00 6.72 4.17
CA PHE A 192 5.37 6.58 5.48
C PHE A 192 3.91 6.98 5.37
N SER A 193 3.02 6.09 5.77
CA SER A 193 1.57 6.31 5.88
C SER A 193 1.15 6.60 7.32
N LEU A 194 -0.12 6.99 7.51
CA LEU A 194 -0.73 7.10 8.85
C LEU A 194 -0.70 5.77 9.65
N LEU A 195 -0.67 4.62 8.97
CA LEU A 195 -0.50 3.31 9.63
C LEU A 195 0.92 3.14 10.15
N SER A 196 1.93 3.36 9.30
CA SER A 196 3.34 3.21 9.68
C SER A 196 3.74 4.17 10.82
N THR A 197 3.19 5.39 10.80
CA THR A 197 3.47 6.42 11.81
C THR A 197 2.67 6.25 13.10
N SER A 198 1.76 5.26 13.19
CA SER A 198 1.04 4.94 14.43
C SER A 198 1.87 4.13 15.44
N SER A 199 3.12 3.78 15.09
CA SER A 199 4.07 3.15 16.00
C SER A 199 4.39 4.04 17.22
N PRO A 200 4.85 3.47 18.35
CA PRO A 200 5.25 4.27 19.50
C PRO A 200 6.23 5.39 19.09
N PRO A 201 6.04 6.65 19.53
CA PRO A 201 6.79 7.80 19.01
C PRO A 201 8.31 7.64 19.05
N HIS A 202 8.84 7.00 20.11
CA HIS A 202 10.28 6.74 20.22
C HIS A 202 10.81 5.81 19.12
N LYS A 203 10.04 4.79 18.71
CA LYS A 203 10.44 3.86 17.63
C LYS A 203 10.40 4.55 16.28
N LEU A 204 9.34 5.34 16.02
CA LEU A 204 9.21 6.11 14.79
C LEU A 204 10.37 7.12 14.66
N ALA A 205 10.68 7.87 15.73
CA ALA A 205 11.80 8.80 15.74
C ALA A 205 13.15 8.08 15.51
N GLN A 206 13.34 6.88 16.07
CA GLN A 206 14.57 6.09 15.86
C GLN A 206 14.72 5.63 14.41
N LEU A 207 13.61 5.22 13.78
CA LEU A 207 13.55 4.82 12.37
C LEU A 207 13.82 6.01 11.44
N LEU A 208 13.10 7.12 11.63
CA LEU A 208 13.23 8.32 10.80
C LEU A 208 14.63 8.94 10.87
N LYS A 209 15.35 8.79 11.99
CA LYS A 209 16.76 9.20 12.11
C LYS A 209 17.70 8.43 11.19
N GLN A 210 17.34 7.19 10.81
CA GLN A 210 18.15 6.39 9.89
C GLN A 210 17.82 6.68 8.43
N VAL A 211 16.63 7.23 8.13
CA VAL A 211 16.20 7.53 6.76
C VAL A 211 16.82 8.84 6.29
N PRO A 212 17.64 8.84 5.22
CA PRO A 212 18.18 10.05 4.66
C PRO A 212 17.06 10.98 4.13
N PRO A 213 17.16 12.31 4.30
CA PRO A 213 16.13 13.24 3.81
C PRO A 213 15.87 13.16 2.30
N ASP A 214 16.85 12.75 1.49
CA ASP A 214 16.73 12.56 0.04
C ASP A 214 16.07 11.23 -0.36
N ARG A 215 15.65 10.41 0.61
CA ARG A 215 14.99 9.11 0.42
C ARG A 215 13.61 9.02 1.05
N LEU A 216 13.19 10.07 1.74
CA LEU A 216 11.89 10.17 2.38
C LEU A 216 10.80 10.47 1.35
N LEU A 217 9.69 9.74 1.43
CA LEU A 217 8.45 9.96 0.69
C LEU A 217 7.28 10.04 1.67
N LEU A 218 6.18 10.66 1.23
CA LEU A 218 4.91 10.71 1.97
C LEU A 218 3.86 9.93 1.20
N GLU A 219 2.96 9.27 1.92
CA GLU A 219 1.81 8.60 1.34
C GLU A 219 0.63 8.60 2.30
N THR A 220 -0.60 8.46 1.79
CA THR A 220 -1.75 8.28 2.67
C THR A 220 -2.12 6.83 2.92
N ASP A 221 -1.84 5.93 1.97
CA ASP A 221 -2.33 4.56 1.96
C ASP A 221 -3.87 4.49 2.03
N ALA A 222 -4.53 5.52 1.48
CA ALA A 222 -6.00 5.59 1.43
C ALA A 222 -6.58 4.42 0.62
N PRO A 223 -7.73 3.85 1.01
CA PRO A 223 -8.68 4.34 2.03
C PRO A 223 -8.37 3.94 3.49
N ASP A 224 -7.29 3.21 3.74
CA ASP A 224 -6.94 2.72 5.06
C ASP A 224 -6.10 3.74 5.86
N GLY A 225 -5.84 3.44 7.12
CA GLY A 225 -4.93 4.25 7.95
C GLY A 225 -5.49 5.47 8.66
N LEU A 226 -6.74 5.86 8.45
CA LEU A 226 -7.29 7.00 9.20
C LEU A 226 -7.39 6.71 10.72
N PRO A 227 -6.82 7.54 11.62
CA PRO A 227 -6.90 7.32 13.06
C PRO A 227 -8.34 7.34 13.60
N ALA A 228 -8.65 6.44 14.54
CA ALA A 228 -10.00 6.26 15.10
C ALA A 228 -10.61 7.55 15.68
N ALA A 229 -9.79 8.41 16.31
CA ALA A 229 -10.24 9.69 16.86
C ALA A 229 -10.77 10.65 15.77
N ARG A 230 -10.21 10.59 14.56
CA ARG A 230 -10.60 11.45 13.43
C ARG A 230 -11.74 10.84 12.60
N ARG A 231 -11.88 9.51 12.60
CA ARG A 231 -13.05 8.81 12.05
C ARG A 231 -14.36 9.28 12.71
N ARG A 232 -14.35 9.51 14.04
CA ARG A 232 -15.52 10.00 14.79
C ARG A 232 -15.88 11.46 14.52
N ARG A 233 -14.89 12.34 14.32
CA ARG A 233 -15.13 13.78 14.04
C ARG A 233 -15.78 14.03 12.68
N THR A 234 -15.37 13.25 11.68
CA THR A 234 -15.91 13.35 10.32
C THR A 234 -17.35 12.83 10.24
N GLU A 235 -17.68 11.81 11.04
CA GLU A 235 -19.07 11.35 11.17
C GLU A 235 -19.96 12.34 11.96
N GLY A 236 -19.42 12.97 13.01
CA GLY A 236 -20.13 14.02 13.76
C GLY A 236 -20.54 15.21 12.87
N ARG A 237 -19.65 15.64 11.96
CA ARG A 237 -19.92 16.75 11.03
C ARG A 237 -20.97 16.40 9.97
N ARG A 238 -21.05 15.13 9.55
CA ARG A 238 -22.13 14.65 8.65
C ARG A 238 -23.48 14.66 9.36
N ARG A 239 -23.56 14.21 10.62
CA ARG A 239 -24.81 14.24 11.39
C ARG A 239 -25.33 15.65 11.61
N GLU A 240 -24.44 16.60 11.86
CA GLU A 240 -24.79 18.03 12.00
C GLU A 240 -25.33 18.61 10.67
N ALA A 241 -24.68 18.33 9.54
CA ALA A 241 -25.11 18.79 8.21
C ALA A 241 -26.45 18.20 7.73
N HIS A 242 -26.83 17.01 8.19
CA HIS A 242 -28.15 16.41 7.92
C HIS A 242 -29.23 16.84 8.93
N SER A 243 -28.87 17.52 10.02
CA SER A 243 -29.80 18.02 11.04
C SER A 243 -30.27 19.46 10.78
N GLU A 244 -29.64 20.18 9.86
CA GLU A 244 -30.06 21.54 9.44
C GLU A 244 -31.10 21.46 8.31
N VAL A 245 -32.27 20.89 8.62
CA VAL A 245 -33.47 21.13 7.81
C VAL A 245 -33.99 22.53 8.17
N PRO A 246 -34.19 23.46 7.22
CA PRO A 246 -34.76 24.76 7.54
C PRO A 246 -36.20 24.54 8.01
N GLN A 247 -36.47 24.79 9.29
CA GLN A 247 -37.84 24.88 9.78
C GLN A 247 -38.48 26.09 9.09
N ARG A 248 -39.37 25.82 8.13
CA ARG A 248 -40.29 26.81 7.61
C ARG A 248 -41.17 27.26 8.76
N GLU A 249 -41.10 28.54 9.09
CA GLU A 249 -42.06 29.17 9.98
C GLU A 249 -43.43 29.11 9.30
N ASP A 250 -44.35 28.35 9.89
CA ASP A 250 -45.76 28.49 9.60
C ASP A 250 -46.51 28.62 10.93
N GLY A 251 -47.20 29.75 11.07
CA GLY A 251 -47.85 30.18 12.29
C GLY A 251 -49.15 29.41 12.53
N GLY A 252 -49.34 28.92 13.75
CA GLY A 252 -50.59 28.28 14.14
C GLY A 252 -50.73 28.15 15.66
N LYS A 253 -51.58 28.99 16.25
CA LYS A 253 -51.99 28.99 17.66
C LYS A 253 -52.59 27.65 18.08
N GLY A 254 -52.28 27.17 19.29
CA GLY A 254 -52.96 26.04 19.92
C GLY A 254 -52.57 25.86 21.39
N GLU A 255 -53.57 25.96 22.26
CA GLU A 255 -53.50 26.04 23.72
C GLU A 255 -53.35 24.70 24.47
N ARG A 256 -52.85 24.81 25.72
CA ARG A 256 -53.13 24.01 26.94
C ARG A 256 -52.62 22.57 27.06
N GLY A 257 -52.01 22.28 28.22
CA GLY A 257 -51.86 20.91 28.74
C GLY A 257 -50.84 20.74 29.87
N ARG A 258 -51.14 21.28 31.07
CA ARG A 258 -50.39 21.07 32.32
C ARG A 258 -50.69 19.67 32.87
N VAL A 259 -49.67 18.85 33.14
CA VAL A 259 -49.76 17.74 34.10
C VAL A 259 -48.48 17.67 34.92
N GLU A 260 -48.67 17.79 36.24
CA GLU A 260 -47.68 17.63 37.29
C GLU A 260 -47.51 16.16 37.69
N GLY A 261 -46.32 15.83 38.18
CA GLY A 261 -46.02 14.60 38.94
C GLY A 261 -44.51 14.36 38.90
N GLY A 262 -43.74 14.35 39.97
CA GLY A 262 -44.07 14.13 41.38
C GLY A 262 -43.08 13.11 41.95
N GLY A 263 -41.90 13.58 42.36
CA GLY A 263 -41.02 13.04 43.40
C GLY A 263 -40.52 11.58 43.34
N ARG A 264 -39.21 11.39 43.52
CA ARG A 264 -38.61 11.03 44.83
C ARG A 264 -37.10 10.77 44.71
N ARG A 265 -36.36 11.42 45.62
CA ARG A 265 -34.98 11.12 46.06
C ARG A 265 -34.81 9.64 46.46
N LYS A 266 -33.59 9.13 46.28
CA LYS A 266 -32.88 8.38 47.34
C LYS A 266 -31.36 8.37 47.08
N GLU A 267 -30.64 9.14 47.88
CA GLU A 267 -29.26 8.88 48.26
C GLU A 267 -29.17 7.65 49.15
N ARG A 268 -28.05 6.93 49.04
CA ARG A 268 -27.32 6.06 50.01
C ARG A 268 -26.29 5.31 49.16
N GLY A 269 -25.04 5.09 49.53
CA GLY A 269 -24.34 5.20 50.80
C GLY A 269 -23.12 4.26 50.67
N ARG A 270 -21.97 4.69 51.21
CA ARG A 270 -20.69 4.00 51.23
C ARG A 270 -20.78 2.57 51.80
N GLY A 271 -19.84 1.72 51.40
CA GLY A 271 -19.53 0.45 52.05
C GLY A 271 -18.17 -0.09 51.60
N GLU A 272 -17.15 0.14 52.41
CA GLU A 272 -15.86 -0.57 52.38
C GLU A 272 -16.06 -2.04 52.78
N ARG A 273 -15.20 -2.93 52.26
CA ARG A 273 -14.74 -4.14 52.96
C ARG A 273 -13.50 -4.72 52.28
N GLU A 274 -12.47 -4.89 53.09
CA GLU A 274 -11.26 -5.68 52.86
C GLU A 274 -11.54 -7.19 52.93
N GLY A 275 -10.59 -8.01 52.43
CA GLY A 275 -10.39 -9.38 52.92
C GLY A 275 -9.90 -10.42 51.90
N GLY A 276 -8.58 -10.63 51.85
CA GLY A 276 -7.86 -11.91 52.07
C GLY A 276 -8.00 -13.12 51.12
N GLY A 277 -6.85 -13.78 50.87
CA GLY A 277 -6.70 -15.16 50.38
C GLY A 277 -5.67 -15.28 49.24
N GLU A 278 -4.39 -15.60 49.54
CA GLU A 278 -3.76 -16.94 49.37
C GLU A 278 -3.75 -17.43 47.91
N GLY A 279 -2.65 -17.79 47.23
CA GLY A 279 -1.44 -18.50 47.65
C GLY A 279 -1.30 -19.69 46.67
N ALA A 280 -0.28 -19.69 45.80
CA ALA A 280 0.10 -20.89 45.02
C ALA A 280 1.50 -20.75 44.42
N GLU A 281 2.47 -21.25 45.19
CA GLU A 281 3.83 -21.54 44.81
C GLU A 281 3.86 -22.88 44.05
N LYS A 282 4.53 -22.95 42.89
CA LYS A 282 4.98 -24.20 42.28
C LYS A 282 6.33 -23.99 41.61
N GLY A 283 7.35 -24.63 42.17
CA GLY A 283 8.68 -24.77 41.57
C GLY A 283 8.78 -25.90 40.54
N ARG A 284 9.93 -25.90 39.86
CA ARG A 284 10.74 -27.02 39.32
C ARG A 284 11.96 -26.36 38.64
N GLU A 285 13.20 -26.64 39.06
CA GLU A 285 14.06 -27.77 38.61
C GLU A 285 14.18 -27.79 37.07
N GLU A 286 15.33 -27.86 36.39
CA GLU A 286 16.72 -28.23 36.71
C GLU A 286 17.55 -28.02 35.42
N GLY A 287 18.89 -27.93 35.56
CA GLY A 287 19.92 -28.29 34.55
C GLY A 287 20.06 -27.40 33.30
N GLY A 288 21.25 -27.09 32.77
CA GLY A 288 22.57 -27.72 32.88
C GLY A 288 23.12 -27.98 31.48
N ASP A 289 24.22 -27.32 31.13
CA ASP A 289 25.21 -27.60 30.08
C ASP A 289 24.80 -27.76 28.60
N ALA A 290 25.43 -26.97 27.72
CA ALA A 290 26.60 -27.45 26.95
C ALA A 290 27.01 -26.45 25.86
N GLU A 291 28.20 -25.87 26.03
CA GLU A 291 29.03 -25.37 24.94
C GLU A 291 29.72 -26.55 24.20
N ARG A 292 29.88 -26.40 22.87
CA ARG A 292 30.90 -26.97 21.95
C ARG A 292 30.31 -26.80 20.53
N GLY A 293 30.87 -26.04 19.59
CA GLY A 293 32.27 -25.96 19.19
C GLY A 293 32.51 -26.97 18.06
N CYS A 294 32.49 -26.53 16.80
CA CYS A 294 33.22 -27.23 15.75
C CYS A 294 33.62 -26.30 14.59
N CYS A 295 34.86 -26.51 14.18
CA CYS A 295 35.68 -25.62 13.37
C CYS A 295 35.58 -25.93 11.87
N VAL A 296 35.94 -24.89 11.12
CA VAL A 296 36.53 -24.83 9.77
C VAL A 296 37.31 -26.09 9.36
N ARG A 297 37.10 -26.54 8.11
CA ARG A 297 38.17 -27.02 7.23
C ARG A 297 37.85 -26.67 5.77
N GLU A 298 38.74 -25.87 5.20
CA GLU A 298 38.98 -25.72 3.76
C GLU A 298 39.64 -26.99 3.23
N GLU A 299 39.28 -27.44 2.03
CA GLU A 299 40.21 -28.08 1.10
C GLU A 299 39.92 -27.62 -0.34
N ARG A 300 40.98 -27.25 -1.03
CA ARG A 300 41.05 -26.87 -2.46
C ARG A 300 41.42 -28.10 -3.29
N ASP A 301 41.34 -27.87 -4.61
CA ASP A 301 42.04 -28.51 -5.74
C ASP A 301 41.15 -29.37 -6.63
N SER A 302 40.76 -28.90 -7.82
CA SER A 302 41.51 -28.55 -9.05
C SER A 302 41.78 -29.77 -9.94
N HIS A 303 41.46 -29.63 -11.24
CA HIS A 303 41.72 -30.44 -12.45
C HIS A 303 40.46 -30.35 -13.33
N GLY A 304 40.46 -29.99 -14.62
CA GLY A 304 41.50 -29.99 -15.64
C GLY A 304 40.92 -30.62 -16.91
N LEU A 305 40.59 -29.76 -17.88
CA LEU A 305 40.30 -29.94 -19.32
C LEU A 305 40.55 -31.32 -19.96
N ARG A 306 39.67 -31.74 -20.90
CA ARG A 306 40.06 -32.22 -22.25
C ARG A 306 38.88 -32.39 -23.24
N GLU A 307 39.22 -32.11 -24.49
CA GLU A 307 38.43 -32.15 -25.74
C GLU A 307 38.31 -33.56 -26.36
N GLY A 308 37.44 -33.66 -27.39
CA GLY A 308 37.35 -34.75 -28.38
C GLY A 308 35.90 -35.27 -28.46
N GLY A 309 35.15 -35.22 -29.56
CA GLY A 309 35.51 -35.30 -30.97
C GLY A 309 35.24 -36.73 -31.48
N ASP A 310 34.09 -36.92 -32.15
CA ASP A 310 33.90 -37.69 -33.41
C ASP A 310 32.54 -38.41 -33.52
N ARG A 311 32.13 -38.49 -34.78
CA ARG A 311 30.87 -38.83 -35.44
C ARG A 311 30.40 -40.27 -35.20
N THR A 312 29.11 -40.52 -35.43
CA THR A 312 28.61 -41.36 -36.54
C THR A 312 27.08 -41.48 -36.56
N ARG A 313 26.51 -41.35 -37.77
CA ARG A 313 25.38 -42.10 -38.39
C ARG A 313 24.11 -42.28 -37.53
N GLY A 314 22.94 -41.75 -37.87
CA GLY A 314 22.27 -41.79 -39.17
C GLY A 314 21.12 -42.81 -39.13
N ARG A 315 19.86 -42.35 -39.07
CA ARG A 315 18.71 -43.08 -39.61
C ARG A 315 17.53 -42.11 -39.81
N GLN A 316 17.15 -41.95 -41.07
CA GLN A 316 15.87 -41.44 -41.53
C GLN A 316 14.77 -42.48 -41.23
N GLU A 317 13.59 -41.98 -40.85
CA GLU A 317 12.23 -42.51 -41.06
C GLU A 317 11.36 -41.38 -40.47
N GLY A 318 10.58 -40.58 -41.20
CA GLY A 318 9.66 -40.94 -42.29
C GLY A 318 8.29 -41.19 -41.67
N GLY A 319 7.40 -40.19 -41.67
CA GLY A 319 6.06 -40.31 -41.09
C GLY A 319 5.31 -38.97 -41.07
N GLU A 320 4.93 -38.49 -42.25
CA GLU A 320 3.84 -37.54 -42.42
C GLU A 320 2.55 -38.18 -41.93
N GLU A 321 1.79 -37.49 -41.08
CA GLU A 321 0.34 -37.67 -41.05
C GLU A 321 -0.36 -36.32 -40.91
N ARG A 322 -1.25 -36.12 -41.87
CA ARG A 322 -2.03 -34.93 -42.19
C ARG A 322 -3.47 -35.28 -41.79
N ALA A 323 -4.09 -34.48 -40.95
CA ALA A 323 -5.55 -34.46 -40.74
C ALA A 323 -5.91 -32.99 -40.50
N GLU A 324 -6.29 -32.23 -41.52
CA GLU A 324 -7.68 -32.04 -42.01
C GLU A 324 -8.66 -31.54 -40.94
N GLU A 325 -8.82 -30.22 -40.98
CA GLU A 325 -10.02 -29.40 -40.80
C GLU A 325 -11.37 -30.12 -40.60
N ARG A 326 -11.99 -29.85 -39.45
CA ARG A 326 -13.43 -29.53 -39.27
C ARG A 326 -13.47 -28.56 -38.07
N GLY A 327 -14.03 -27.36 -38.11
CA GLY A 327 -15.21 -26.90 -38.85
C GLY A 327 -16.43 -26.96 -37.93
N GLU A 328 -16.45 -26.17 -36.85
CA GLU A 328 -17.66 -25.89 -36.06
C GLU A 328 -17.70 -24.41 -35.67
N GLU A 329 -18.15 -23.59 -36.63
CA GLU A 329 -18.90 -22.37 -36.34
C GLU A 329 -20.28 -22.78 -35.79
N ARG A 330 -20.64 -22.29 -34.60
CA ARG A 330 -22.02 -22.11 -34.12
C ARG A 330 -22.02 -21.32 -32.81
N GLY A 331 -22.74 -20.19 -32.81
CA GLY A 331 -23.27 -19.63 -31.57
C GLY A 331 -22.84 -18.21 -31.20
N GLU A 332 -22.96 -17.25 -32.13
CA GLU A 332 -23.29 -15.88 -31.73
C GLU A 332 -24.72 -15.89 -31.15
N GLU A 333 -24.84 -15.87 -29.82
CA GLU A 333 -26.11 -15.57 -29.14
C GLU A 333 -25.94 -14.34 -28.24
N ARG A 334 -26.23 -13.19 -28.85
CA ARG A 334 -27.16 -12.17 -28.38
C ARG A 334 -27.57 -12.25 -26.89
N TRP A 335 -26.92 -11.44 -26.05
CA TRP A 335 -27.48 -11.01 -24.76
C TRP A 335 -27.96 -9.56 -24.90
N GLU A 336 -29.18 -9.37 -25.40
CA GLU A 336 -29.91 -8.12 -25.29
C GLU A 336 -31.09 -8.27 -24.33
N ARG A 337 -31.05 -7.45 -23.27
CA ARG A 337 -32.16 -6.81 -22.54
C ARG A 337 -33.12 -7.65 -21.68
N GLY A 338 -33.06 -7.35 -20.39
CA GLY A 338 -34.08 -7.59 -19.37
C GLY A 338 -33.36 -7.84 -18.04
N GLY A 339 -33.09 -6.88 -17.17
CA GLY A 339 -34.01 -5.93 -16.55
C GLY A 339 -33.59 -5.81 -15.07
N ALA A 340 -33.98 -4.71 -14.44
CA ALA A 340 -33.69 -4.30 -13.05
C ALA A 340 -32.31 -3.65 -12.83
N GLU A 341 -32.29 -2.33 -13.01
CA GLU A 341 -31.43 -1.40 -12.28
C GLU A 341 -31.66 -1.62 -10.77
N GLY A 342 -30.87 -2.51 -10.18
CA GLY A 342 -30.65 -2.52 -8.75
C GLY A 342 -29.52 -1.54 -8.46
N GLU A 343 -29.86 -0.35 -8.00
CA GLU A 343 -28.92 0.52 -7.31
C GLU A 343 -28.28 -0.30 -6.18
N ILE A 344 -27.03 -0.74 -6.38
CA ILE A 344 -26.21 -1.19 -5.27
C ILE A 344 -25.84 0.09 -4.54
N GLU A 345 -26.74 0.55 -3.67
CA GLU A 345 -26.41 1.47 -2.60
C GLU A 345 -25.30 0.79 -1.79
N GLY A 346 -24.05 1.16 -2.11
CA GLY A 346 -22.91 0.82 -1.30
C GLY A 346 -23.22 1.29 0.12
N SER A 347 -23.42 0.34 1.02
CA SER A 347 -23.68 0.59 2.43
C SER A 347 -22.57 1.50 2.96
N ASP A 348 -22.88 2.78 3.11
CA ASP A 348 -22.05 3.78 3.78
C ASP A 348 -21.97 3.35 5.24
N ASP A 349 -20.95 2.57 5.60
CA ASP A 349 -20.77 2.00 6.93
C ASP A 349 -20.40 3.06 7.99
N GLY A 350 -20.62 4.35 7.69
CA GLY A 350 -20.45 5.50 8.58
C GLY A 350 -18.99 5.78 8.94
N ARG A 351 -18.05 4.88 8.61
CA ARG A 351 -16.62 5.07 8.88
C ARG A 351 -16.06 5.99 7.83
N SER A 352 -15.74 7.21 8.21
CA SER A 352 -14.86 8.06 7.42
C SER A 352 -13.58 7.30 7.05
N LEU A 353 -13.47 6.99 5.76
CA LEU A 353 -12.30 6.37 5.16
C LEU A 353 -11.23 7.44 4.92
N ASN A 354 -9.97 7.01 4.87
CA ASN A 354 -8.87 7.92 4.58
C ASN A 354 -8.95 8.40 3.11
N THR A 355 -8.36 9.56 2.83
CA THR A 355 -8.25 10.11 1.48
C THR A 355 -6.88 10.77 1.29
N PRO A 356 -6.41 10.93 0.04
CA PRO A 356 -5.16 11.64 -0.27
C PRO A 356 -5.09 13.06 0.29
N ALA A 357 -6.24 13.72 0.51
CA ALA A 357 -6.32 15.04 1.15
C ALA A 357 -5.75 15.06 2.59
N ASN A 358 -5.61 13.91 3.25
CA ASN A 358 -5.04 13.80 4.60
C ASN A 358 -3.50 13.72 4.63
N ILE A 359 -2.80 13.80 3.48
CA ILE A 359 -1.33 13.71 3.40
C ILE A 359 -0.60 14.68 4.35
N ARG A 360 -1.19 15.85 4.63
CA ARG A 360 -0.65 16.82 5.58
C ARG A 360 -0.47 16.24 6.98
N LEU A 361 -1.36 15.36 7.43
CA LEU A 361 -1.28 14.73 8.75
C LEU A 361 -0.06 13.80 8.87
N VAL A 362 0.27 13.14 7.77
CA VAL A 362 1.45 12.28 7.66
C VAL A 362 2.70 13.14 7.80
N CYS A 363 2.75 14.26 7.06
CA CYS A 363 3.84 15.21 7.14
C CYS A 363 4.02 15.77 8.56
N GLU A 364 2.95 16.26 9.19
CA GLU A 364 2.98 16.79 10.57
C GLU A 364 3.52 15.75 11.57
N THR A 365 3.13 14.49 11.43
CA THR A 365 3.60 13.40 12.31
C THR A 365 5.09 13.12 12.13
N ILE A 366 5.57 13.10 10.88
CA ILE A 366 6.96 12.84 10.54
C ILE A 366 7.85 14.02 10.95
N ALA A 367 7.44 15.25 10.61
CA ALA A 367 8.14 16.47 10.96
C ALA A 367 8.30 16.61 12.47
N GLY A 368 7.22 16.40 13.24
CA GLY A 368 7.26 16.37 14.69
C GLY A 368 8.20 15.30 15.26
N SER A 369 8.24 14.11 14.65
CA SER A 369 9.13 13.02 15.06
C SER A 369 10.60 13.26 14.72
N MET A 370 10.88 14.01 13.65
CA MET A 370 12.23 14.40 13.23
C MET A 370 12.74 15.68 13.91
N GLY A 371 11.84 16.46 14.54
CA GLY A 371 12.17 17.80 15.02
C GLY A 371 12.49 18.78 13.89
N ARG A 372 11.83 18.64 12.73
CA ARG A 372 11.96 19.52 11.55
C ARG A 372 10.65 20.27 11.32
N SER A 373 10.69 21.34 10.52
CA SER A 373 9.46 22.02 10.11
C SER A 373 8.69 21.19 9.08
N ASP A 374 7.36 21.33 9.07
CA ASP A 374 6.48 20.67 8.11
C ASP A 374 6.87 21.03 6.68
N GLU A 375 7.21 22.30 6.42
CA GLU A 375 7.60 22.79 5.10
C GLU A 375 8.87 22.09 4.59
N ALA A 376 9.87 21.91 5.44
CA ALA A 376 11.14 21.29 5.06
C ALA A 376 11.02 19.77 4.83
N VAL A 377 10.04 19.12 5.45
CA VAL A 377 9.72 17.72 5.18
C VAL A 377 8.90 17.61 3.90
N ALA A 378 7.88 18.46 3.73
CA ALA A 378 7.04 18.50 2.55
C ALA A 378 7.84 18.76 1.27
N GLU A 379 8.72 19.77 1.29
CA GLU A 379 9.57 20.12 0.14
C GLU A 379 10.52 18.97 -0.24
N ALA A 380 11.20 18.38 0.75
CA ALA A 380 12.11 17.27 0.52
C ALA A 380 11.37 16.05 -0.05
N ALA A 381 10.25 15.66 0.56
CA ALA A 381 9.47 14.51 0.10
C ALA A 381 8.88 14.73 -1.29
N PHE A 382 8.39 15.94 -1.59
CA PHE A 382 7.90 16.30 -2.92
C PHE A 382 9.01 16.21 -3.97
N ALA A 383 10.18 16.80 -3.70
CA ALA A 383 11.32 16.75 -4.61
C ALA A 383 11.82 15.31 -4.83
N ASN A 384 11.84 14.48 -3.80
CA ASN A 384 12.19 13.07 -3.90
C ASN A 384 11.20 12.29 -4.76
N ALA A 385 9.90 12.52 -4.56
CA ALA A 385 8.85 11.87 -5.35
C ALA A 385 8.93 12.29 -6.82
N VAL A 386 9.06 13.59 -7.11
CA VAL A 386 9.24 14.07 -8.49
C VAL A 386 10.47 13.43 -9.13
N ARG A 387 11.60 13.38 -8.43
CA ARG A 387 12.83 12.72 -8.93
C ARG A 387 12.62 11.25 -9.23
N LEU A 388 11.95 10.52 -8.34
CA LEU A 388 11.71 9.09 -8.48
C LEU A 388 10.74 8.77 -9.62
N PHE A 389 9.66 9.54 -9.72
CA PHE A 389 8.62 9.34 -10.73
C PHE A 389 8.94 10.02 -12.06
N SER A 390 10.08 10.68 -12.25
CA SER A 390 10.53 11.25 -13.55
C SER A 390 11.26 10.21 -14.43
N PHE A 391 10.74 8.99 -14.54
CA PHE A 391 11.32 7.93 -15.37
C PHE A 391 10.86 8.03 -16.84
N PRO A 392 11.54 7.36 -17.81
CA PRO A 392 11.15 7.41 -19.22
C PRO A 392 9.70 6.97 -19.43
N GLY A 393 8.89 7.83 -20.04
CA GLY A 393 7.46 7.60 -20.28
C GLY A 393 6.53 8.20 -19.23
N SER A 394 7.04 8.63 -18.07
CA SER A 394 6.25 9.25 -17.01
C SER A 394 5.61 10.59 -17.43
N CYS A 395 4.44 10.88 -16.87
CA CYS A 395 3.78 12.18 -16.95
C CYS A 395 4.37 13.22 -15.99
N VAL A 396 5.14 12.79 -14.99
CA VAL A 396 5.87 13.67 -14.07
C VAL A 396 7.13 14.15 -14.77
N ARG A 397 7.15 15.42 -15.16
CA ARG A 397 8.37 16.07 -15.63
C ARG A 397 9.10 16.63 -14.43
N ALA A 398 10.39 16.32 -14.31
CA ALA A 398 11.26 17.10 -13.44
C ALA A 398 11.17 18.57 -13.91
N HIS A 399 10.90 19.50 -13.01
CA HIS A 399 11.11 20.93 -13.25
C HIS A 399 12.61 21.15 -13.50
N LYS A 400 13.09 20.89 -14.72
CA LYS A 400 14.47 21.16 -15.13
C LYS A 400 14.62 21.96 -16.42
N ASP A 401 13.53 22.19 -17.17
CA ASP A 401 13.62 22.82 -18.50
C ASP A 401 12.79 24.11 -18.65
N GLN A 402 12.57 24.88 -17.57
CA GLN A 402 11.91 26.20 -17.68
C GLN A 402 12.80 27.39 -17.26
N ASP A 403 14.10 27.18 -17.03
CA ASP A 403 15.03 28.23 -16.59
C ASP A 403 16.42 28.14 -17.27
N THR A 404 16.48 27.68 -18.53
CA THR A 404 17.69 27.77 -19.38
C THR A 404 17.45 28.59 -20.63
#